data_AF-A0A9X0BT41-F1
#
_entry.id   AF-A0A9X0BT41-F1
#
_cell.length_a   1.000
_cell.length_b   1.000
_cell.length_c   1.000
_cell.angle_alpha   90.00
_cell.angle_beta   90.00
_cell.angle_gamma   90.00
#
_symmetry.space_group_name_H-M   'P 1'
#
loop_
_entity.id
_entity.type
_entity.pdbx_description
1 polymer ?
#
loop_
_entity_poly.entity_id
_entity_poly.type
_entity_poly.pdbx_seq_one_letter_code
_entity_poly.pdbx_strand_id
1 'polypeptide(L)'
;CLGLGTYPSLNECCPPPRACVLAARPLSDTTISDNPSSFAFRDTVERRLTGISAKMADTEYNAEEAAEIKKRRQFRKFSYRGIDLDQLLDLSSEQLRDVVHARARRRFNRGLKRKPMGLIKKLRKAKQEAKPNEKPDLVKTHLRDMIVVPEMIGSVVGIYSGKEFNQVEIKPEMVGHYLAEFSISYKPVKHGRPGIGATHSSRFIPLK
;
A
#
# COMPACT_ATOMS: atom_id res chain seq x y z
N CYS A 1 5.18 -41.51 -46.24
CA CYS A 1 4.88 -40.14 -46.73
C CYS A 1 4.08 -39.39 -45.66
N LEU A 2 4.67 -38.29 -45.18
CA LEU A 2 4.05 -37.11 -44.52
C LEU A 2 3.34 -37.37 -43.16
N GLY A 3 3.76 -36.86 -42.00
CA GLY A 3 4.72 -35.81 -41.65
C GLY A 3 4.00 -34.53 -41.20
N LEU A 4 3.79 -34.34 -39.89
CA LEU A 4 3.52 -33.08 -39.16
C LEU A 4 3.83 -33.38 -37.67
N GLY A 5 4.74 -32.78 -36.91
CA GLY A 5 5.37 -31.46 -37.00
C GLY A 5 5.14 -30.70 -35.68
N THR A 6 5.63 -31.20 -34.54
CA THR A 6 5.55 -30.48 -33.25
C THR A 6 6.87 -29.73 -32.98
N TYR A 7 6.78 -28.41 -33.09
CA TYR A 7 7.85 -27.43 -32.87
C TYR A 7 8.34 -27.39 -31.41
N PRO A 8 9.65 -27.17 -31.17
CA PRO A 8 10.19 -26.89 -29.85
C PRO A 8 10.01 -25.43 -29.43
N SER A 9 9.97 -25.24 -28.12
CA SER A 9 9.88 -24.00 -27.35
C SER A 9 10.73 -22.83 -27.87
N LEU A 10 10.06 -21.74 -28.27
CA LEU A 10 10.64 -20.41 -28.42
C LEU A 10 10.77 -19.77 -27.03
N ASN A 11 11.97 -19.88 -26.45
CA ASN A 11 12.48 -18.89 -25.51
C ASN A 11 12.79 -17.63 -26.34
N GLU A 12 11.96 -16.61 -26.23
CA GLU A 12 12.24 -15.29 -26.78
C GLU A 12 13.31 -14.60 -25.92
N CYS A 13 14.55 -14.70 -26.42
CA CYS A 13 15.64 -13.80 -26.08
C CYS A 13 15.27 -12.36 -26.46
N CYS A 14 15.08 -11.50 -25.46
CA CYS A 14 15.13 -10.05 -25.64
C CYS A 14 16.61 -9.61 -25.70
N PRO A 15 17.11 -8.97 -26.78
CA PRO A 15 18.45 -8.41 -26.78
C PRO A 15 18.51 -7.10 -25.97
N PRO A 16 19.60 -6.82 -25.21
CA PRO A 16 19.78 -5.55 -24.53
C PRO A 16 20.15 -4.41 -25.50
N PRO A 17 19.86 -3.14 -25.16
CA PRO A 17 20.18 -2.00 -26.00
C PRO A 17 21.70 -1.78 -26.11
N ARG A 18 22.14 -1.54 -27.34
CA ARG A 18 23.51 -1.25 -27.74
C ARG A 18 24.09 -0.06 -26.97
N ALA A 19 25.24 -0.28 -26.35
CA ALA A 19 26.11 0.77 -25.86
C ALA A 19 26.68 1.58 -27.03
N CYS A 20 26.30 2.86 -27.14
CA CYS A 20 27.02 3.84 -27.93
C CYS A 20 28.27 4.25 -27.16
N VAL A 21 29.41 3.61 -27.44
CA VAL A 21 30.72 4.10 -26.99
C VAL A 21 31.20 5.10 -28.06
N LEU A 22 30.79 6.36 -27.92
CA LEU A 22 31.46 7.47 -28.60
C LEU A 22 32.77 7.74 -27.86
N ALA A 23 33.86 7.76 -28.62
CA ALA A 23 35.20 8.09 -28.16
C ALA A 23 35.23 9.50 -27.54
N ALA A 24 35.58 9.59 -26.26
CA ALA A 24 35.98 10.83 -25.61
C ALA A 24 37.49 11.00 -25.78
N ARG A 25 37.90 12.07 -26.49
CA ARG A 25 39.26 12.60 -26.47
C ARG A 25 39.50 13.36 -25.15
N PRO A 26 40.73 13.37 -24.61
CA PRO A 26 41.04 14.10 -23.38
C PRO A 26 41.03 15.62 -23.61
N LEU A 27 40.44 16.34 -22.67
CA LEU A 27 40.57 17.79 -22.52
C LEU A 27 41.92 18.07 -21.83
N SER A 28 42.79 18.83 -22.50
CA SER A 28 43.89 19.54 -21.86
C SER A 28 43.54 21.03 -21.78
N ASP A 29 43.91 21.60 -20.65
CA ASP A 29 43.68 22.93 -20.13
C ASP A 29 43.86 24.09 -21.11
N THR A 30 43.06 25.15 -20.93
CA THR A 30 43.57 26.53 -20.98
C THR A 30 42.69 27.45 -20.15
N THR A 31 43.35 28.47 -19.62
CA THR A 31 43.07 29.28 -18.43
C THR A 31 42.24 30.54 -18.70
N ILE A 32 41.47 30.93 -17.67
CA ILE A 32 41.32 32.28 -17.06
C ILE A 32 40.90 33.45 -17.98
N SER A 33 39.74 34.04 -17.66
CA SER A 33 39.65 35.49 -17.45
C SER A 33 38.55 35.86 -16.45
N ASP A 34 38.97 36.60 -15.44
CA ASP A 34 38.21 37.07 -14.29
C ASP A 34 37.24 38.19 -14.64
N ASN A 35 36.05 38.17 -14.05
CA ASN A 35 35.15 39.33 -13.98
C ASN A 35 34.83 39.62 -12.49
N PRO A 36 35.21 40.79 -11.94
CA PRO A 36 35.28 41.05 -10.50
C PRO A 36 33.94 41.45 -9.83
N SER A 37 32.78 41.23 -10.45
CA SER A 37 31.49 41.73 -9.94
C SER A 37 30.57 40.70 -9.28
N SER A 38 31.02 39.44 -9.09
CA SER A 38 30.23 38.38 -8.44
C SER A 38 30.62 38.09 -6.98
N PHE A 39 31.72 38.67 -6.50
CA PHE A 39 32.31 38.36 -5.19
C PHE A 39 31.58 38.99 -3.99
N ALA A 40 30.76 40.02 -4.19
CA ALA A 40 30.10 40.71 -3.06
C ALA A 40 28.74 40.11 -2.66
N PHE A 41 28.16 39.18 -3.44
CA PHE A 41 26.84 38.61 -3.15
C PHE A 41 26.90 37.21 -2.53
N ARG A 42 28.00 36.47 -2.70
CA ARG A 42 28.19 35.13 -2.13
C ARG A 42 28.67 35.16 -0.67
N ASP A 43 29.44 36.16 -0.27
CA ASP A 43 30.02 36.24 1.07
C ASP A 43 29.02 36.58 2.20
N THR A 44 27.86 37.15 1.87
CA THR A 44 26.80 37.40 2.88
C THR A 44 25.90 36.18 3.11
N VAL A 45 25.78 35.29 2.11
CA VAL A 45 24.99 34.05 2.21
C VAL A 45 25.82 32.96 2.91
N GLU A 46 27.11 32.84 2.62
CA GLU A 46 27.98 31.84 3.27
C GLU A 46 28.31 32.14 4.73
N ARG A 47 28.35 33.42 5.15
CA ARG A 47 28.43 33.77 6.59
C ARG A 47 27.13 33.51 7.36
N ARG A 48 25.97 33.49 6.67
CA ARG A 48 24.70 33.07 7.26
C ARG A 48 24.58 31.56 7.37
N LEU A 49 25.20 30.80 6.47
CA LEU A 49 25.18 29.33 6.51
C LEU A 49 26.19 28.76 7.52
N THR A 50 27.33 29.42 7.75
CA THR A 50 28.32 29.01 8.77
C THR A 50 27.95 29.42 10.20
N GLY A 51 27.06 30.41 10.38
CA GLY A 51 26.51 30.78 11.70
C GLY A 51 25.39 29.86 12.22
N ILE A 52 24.77 29.07 11.34
CA ILE A 52 23.69 28.14 11.70
C ILE A 52 24.25 26.77 12.10
N SER A 53 25.40 26.34 11.54
CA SER A 53 25.99 25.03 11.83
C SER A 53 26.72 24.95 13.18
N ALA A 54 27.15 26.08 13.75
CA ALA A 54 27.93 26.11 14.98
C ALA A 54 27.10 26.12 16.29
N LYS A 55 25.77 25.93 16.23
CA LYS A 55 24.88 25.85 17.41
C LYS A 55 24.10 24.53 17.54
N MET A 56 24.53 23.44 16.89
CA MET A 56 23.84 22.13 17.00
C MET A 56 24.79 20.95 17.22
N ALA A 57 25.89 21.18 17.93
CA ALA A 57 26.68 20.16 18.63
C ALA A 57 26.74 20.69 20.07
N ASP A 58 26.01 20.20 21.06
CA ASP A 58 25.71 18.81 21.39
C ASP A 58 24.26 18.68 21.86
N THR A 59 23.47 17.86 21.17
CA THR A 59 22.22 17.34 21.74
C THR A 59 22.28 15.84 21.58
N GLU A 60 22.56 15.16 22.70
CA GLU A 60 22.42 13.72 22.81
C GLU A 60 21.05 13.31 22.27
N TYR A 61 21.03 12.48 21.22
CA TYR A 61 19.80 11.87 20.73
C TYR A 61 19.34 10.86 21.78
N ASN A 62 18.59 11.34 22.77
CA ASN A 62 18.06 10.51 23.83
C ASN A 62 16.91 9.65 23.26
N ALA A 63 17.20 8.36 23.01
CA ALA A 63 16.27 7.42 22.38
C ALA A 63 14.94 7.30 23.16
N GLU A 64 15.00 7.54 24.47
CA GLU A 64 13.87 7.53 25.38
C GLU A 64 12.95 8.74 25.17
N GLU A 65 13.51 9.93 24.97
CA GLU A 65 12.74 11.14 24.65
C GLU A 65 12.12 11.08 23.25
N ALA A 66 12.82 10.49 22.28
CA ALA A 66 12.25 10.22 20.96
C ALA A 66 11.10 9.19 21.02
N ALA A 67 11.22 8.16 21.87
CA ALA A 67 10.15 7.20 22.14
C ALA A 67 8.97 7.84 22.90
N GLU A 68 9.22 8.77 23.80
CA GLU A 68 8.20 9.54 24.50
C GLU A 68 7.52 10.59 23.61
N ILE A 69 8.22 11.25 22.71
CA ILE A 69 7.65 12.13 21.68
C ILE A 69 6.79 11.29 20.73
N LYS A 70 7.19 10.05 20.42
CA LYS A 70 6.39 9.09 19.64
C LYS A 70 5.18 8.54 20.40
N LYS A 71 5.26 8.40 21.73
CA LYS A 71 4.11 8.09 22.62
C LYS A 71 3.17 9.30 22.79
N ARG A 72 3.72 10.52 22.86
CA ARG A 72 3.00 11.81 22.97
C ARG A 72 2.34 12.23 21.66
N ARG A 73 2.90 11.85 20.50
CA ARG A 73 2.17 11.79 19.23
C ARG A 73 1.09 10.74 19.42
N GLN A 74 -0.03 11.17 19.99
CA GLN A 74 -1.18 10.37 20.38
C GLN A 74 -1.64 9.54 19.17
N PHE A 75 -1.12 8.32 19.06
CA PHE A 75 -1.84 7.28 18.35
C PHE A 75 -3.16 7.17 19.12
N ARG A 76 -4.27 7.58 18.48
CA ARG A 76 -5.60 7.35 19.02
C ARG A 76 -5.67 5.86 19.34
N LYS A 77 -5.75 5.53 20.64
CA LYS A 77 -6.01 4.17 21.07
C LYS A 77 -7.28 3.74 20.38
N PHE A 78 -7.17 2.71 19.54
CA PHE A 78 -8.32 2.21 18.81
C PHE A 78 -9.25 1.53 19.82
N SER A 79 -10.46 2.04 19.94
CA SER A 79 -11.53 1.40 20.69
C SER A 79 -12.70 1.11 19.76
N TYR A 80 -13.22 -0.11 19.82
CA TYR A 80 -14.42 -0.52 19.09
C TYR A 80 -15.59 -0.53 20.06
N ARG A 81 -16.53 0.43 19.90
CA ARG A 81 -17.74 0.55 20.73
C ARG A 81 -17.44 0.57 22.25
N GLY A 82 -16.33 1.21 22.63
CA GLY A 82 -15.89 1.30 24.03
C GLY A 82 -15.02 0.15 24.53
N ILE A 83 -14.65 -0.80 23.66
CA ILE A 83 -13.75 -1.91 23.97
C ILE A 83 -12.38 -1.63 23.36
N ASP A 84 -11.32 -1.76 24.14
CA ASP A 84 -9.94 -1.55 23.68
C ASP A 84 -9.43 -2.70 22.81
N LEU A 85 -8.34 -2.46 22.06
CA LEU A 85 -7.76 -3.44 21.14
C LEU A 85 -7.34 -4.76 21.83
N ASP A 86 -6.70 -4.66 22.99
CA ASP A 86 -6.21 -5.85 23.72
C ASP A 86 -7.40 -6.69 24.19
N GLN A 87 -8.41 -6.02 24.75
CA GLN A 87 -9.65 -6.67 25.17
C GLN A 87 -10.40 -7.29 23.97
N LEU A 88 -10.42 -6.65 22.80
CA LEU A 88 -11.05 -7.19 21.58
C LEU A 88 -10.43 -8.51 21.09
N LEU A 89 -9.13 -8.72 21.33
CA LEU A 89 -8.43 -9.94 20.93
C LEU A 89 -8.78 -11.13 21.85
N ASP A 90 -9.06 -10.85 23.11
CA ASP A 90 -9.42 -11.85 24.12
C ASP A 90 -10.91 -12.24 24.07
N LEU A 91 -11.76 -11.45 23.40
CA LEU A 91 -13.18 -11.73 23.28
C LEU A 91 -13.45 -13.02 22.50
N SER A 92 -14.35 -13.84 23.03
CA SER A 92 -14.87 -15.00 22.32
C SER A 92 -15.78 -14.58 21.16
N SER A 93 -15.95 -15.47 20.16
CA SER A 93 -16.83 -15.21 19.03
C SER A 93 -18.30 -14.97 19.41
N GLU A 94 -18.71 -15.48 20.57
CA GLU A 94 -20.06 -15.32 21.11
C GLU A 94 -20.25 -13.92 21.71
N GLN A 95 -19.27 -13.43 22.47
CA GLN A 95 -19.30 -12.09 23.03
C GLN A 95 -19.18 -11.02 21.94
N LEU A 96 -18.37 -11.28 20.91
CA LEU A 96 -18.23 -10.39 19.75
C LEU A 96 -19.57 -10.18 19.03
N ARG A 97 -20.44 -11.20 19.01
CA ARG A 97 -21.76 -11.11 18.40
C ARG A 97 -22.53 -9.92 18.96
N ASP A 98 -22.64 -9.75 20.26
CA ASP A 98 -23.51 -8.73 20.84
C ASP A 98 -23.03 -7.29 20.59
N VAL A 99 -21.72 -7.15 20.41
CA VAL A 99 -21.06 -5.87 20.16
C VAL A 99 -21.21 -5.45 18.68
N VAL A 100 -21.21 -6.37 17.72
CA VAL A 100 -21.24 -6.02 16.29
C VAL A 100 -22.62 -5.60 15.77
N HIS A 101 -22.63 -5.00 14.58
CA HIS A 101 -23.86 -4.52 13.92
C HIS A 101 -24.86 -5.65 13.63
N ALA A 102 -26.15 -5.32 13.44
CA ALA A 102 -27.25 -6.29 13.34
C ALA A 102 -27.07 -7.34 12.22
N ARG A 103 -26.54 -6.94 11.06
CA ARG A 103 -26.25 -7.86 9.95
C ARG A 103 -25.12 -8.85 10.28
N ALA A 104 -24.06 -8.41 10.97
CA ALA A 104 -22.99 -9.29 11.43
C ALA A 104 -23.49 -10.26 12.49
N ARG A 105 -24.27 -9.77 13.46
CA ARG A 105 -25.01 -10.59 14.44
C ARG A 105 -25.80 -11.71 13.76
N ARG A 106 -26.67 -11.36 12.81
CA ARG A 106 -27.45 -12.34 12.05
C ARG A 106 -26.59 -13.39 11.35
N ARG A 107 -25.38 -13.03 10.89
CA ARG A 107 -24.45 -13.98 10.27
C ARG A 107 -23.82 -14.93 11.28
N PHE A 108 -23.38 -14.43 12.42
CA PHE A 108 -22.88 -15.28 13.51
C PHE A 108 -23.97 -16.22 14.03
N ASN A 109 -25.22 -15.78 14.16
CA ASN A 109 -26.35 -16.61 14.60
C ASN A 109 -26.65 -17.76 13.65
N ARG A 110 -26.43 -17.54 12.35
CA ARG A 110 -26.59 -18.59 11.33
C ARG A 110 -25.39 -19.54 11.28
N GLY A 111 -24.31 -19.22 11.99
CA GLY A 111 -23.09 -20.00 12.07
C GLY A 111 -22.08 -19.72 10.96
N LEU A 112 -20.80 -19.86 11.31
CA LEU A 112 -19.69 -19.87 10.35
C LEU A 112 -19.56 -21.27 9.75
N LYS A 113 -19.79 -21.39 8.44
CA LYS A 113 -19.64 -22.66 7.71
C LYS A 113 -18.16 -23.11 7.65
N ARG A 114 -17.94 -24.33 7.15
CA ARG A 114 -16.59 -24.91 6.94
C ARG A 114 -15.62 -24.00 6.18
N LYS A 115 -16.10 -23.26 5.17
CA LYS A 115 -15.26 -22.38 4.34
C LYS A 115 -14.66 -21.20 5.14
N PRO A 116 -15.45 -20.36 5.84
CA PRO A 116 -14.96 -19.38 6.82
C PRO A 116 -13.94 -19.93 7.82
N MET A 117 -14.23 -21.06 8.47
CA MET A 117 -13.33 -21.67 9.45
C MET A 117 -12.01 -22.11 8.83
N GLY A 118 -12.03 -22.57 7.57
CA GLY A 118 -10.83 -22.90 6.81
C GLY A 118 -9.94 -21.68 6.56
N LEU A 119 -10.50 -20.50 6.36
CA LEU A 119 -9.72 -19.27 6.20
C LEU A 119 -9.05 -18.84 7.51
N ILE A 120 -9.78 -18.86 8.62
CA ILE A 120 -9.23 -18.51 9.94
C ILE A 120 -8.03 -19.42 10.27
N LYS A 121 -8.16 -20.73 10.01
CA LYS A 121 -7.05 -21.68 10.20
C LYS A 121 -5.82 -21.35 9.36
N LYS A 122 -6.00 -20.94 8.10
CA LYS A 122 -4.88 -20.53 7.23
C LYS A 122 -4.20 -19.26 7.75
N LEU A 123 -4.99 -18.29 8.22
CA LEU A 123 -4.47 -17.03 8.75
C LEU A 123 -3.73 -17.24 10.07
N ARG A 124 -4.20 -18.14 10.94
CA ARG A 124 -3.48 -18.55 12.15
C ARG A 124 -2.10 -19.15 11.84
N LYS A 125 -2.02 -20.01 10.82
CA LYS A 125 -0.75 -20.58 10.36
C LYS A 125 0.19 -19.50 9.82
N ALA A 126 -0.31 -18.65 8.92
CA ALA A 126 0.48 -17.56 8.34
C ALA A 126 1.01 -16.58 9.41
N LYS A 127 0.25 -16.33 10.48
CA LYS A 127 0.71 -15.52 11.62
C LYS A 127 1.79 -16.21 12.46
N GLN A 128 1.72 -17.54 12.60
CA GLN A 128 2.71 -18.31 13.37
C GLN A 128 4.03 -18.48 12.61
N GLU A 129 3.96 -18.61 11.29
CA GLU A 129 5.12 -18.77 10.40
C GLU A 129 5.86 -17.44 10.17
N ALA A 130 5.18 -16.30 10.37
CA ALA A 130 5.77 -14.98 10.21
C ALA A 130 6.82 -14.70 11.31
N LYS A 131 7.98 -14.15 10.91
CA LYS A 131 8.99 -13.69 11.85
C LYS A 131 8.50 -12.44 12.60
N PRO A 132 8.93 -12.23 13.86
CA PRO A 132 8.65 -10.99 14.56
C PRO A 132 9.26 -9.83 13.75
N ASN A 133 8.43 -8.86 13.35
CA ASN A 133 8.71 -7.69 12.50
C ASN A 133 8.50 -7.85 10.98
N GLU A 134 8.20 -9.04 10.47
CA GLU A 134 7.86 -9.23 9.05
C GLU A 134 6.34 -9.30 8.85
N LYS A 135 5.84 -8.82 7.71
CA LYS A 135 4.42 -8.96 7.38
C LYS A 135 4.11 -10.43 7.07
N PRO A 136 2.99 -10.98 7.55
CA PRO A 136 2.65 -12.38 7.31
C PRO A 136 2.33 -12.62 5.82
N ASP A 137 2.49 -13.87 5.42
CA ASP A 137 2.26 -14.30 4.05
C ASP A 137 0.82 -14.05 3.59
N LEU A 138 0.71 -13.71 2.30
CA LEU A 138 -0.57 -13.37 1.70
C LEU A 138 -1.46 -14.60 1.52
N VAL A 139 -2.62 -14.59 2.19
CA VAL A 139 -3.63 -15.64 2.05
C VAL A 139 -4.68 -15.21 1.03
N LYS A 140 -4.74 -15.89 -0.12
CA LYS A 140 -5.72 -15.64 -1.19
C LYS A 140 -7.09 -16.24 -0.84
N THR A 141 -8.15 -15.46 -1.04
CA THR A 141 -9.52 -15.83 -0.69
C THR A 141 -10.54 -15.34 -1.73
N HIS A 142 -11.57 -16.14 -1.96
CA HIS A 142 -12.75 -15.76 -2.74
C HIS A 142 -13.96 -15.41 -1.86
N LEU A 143 -13.82 -15.59 -0.55
CA LEU A 143 -14.94 -15.40 0.39
C LEU A 143 -15.10 -13.92 0.71
N ARG A 144 -15.89 -13.23 -0.12
CA ARG A 144 -16.27 -11.82 0.11
C ARG A 144 -17.34 -11.67 1.20
N ASP A 145 -18.02 -12.76 1.57
CA ASP A 145 -19.09 -12.83 2.56
C ASP A 145 -18.61 -13.03 4.01
N MET A 146 -17.29 -13.05 4.21
CA MET A 146 -16.65 -13.19 5.52
C MET A 146 -16.61 -11.84 6.25
N ILE A 147 -16.85 -11.88 7.56
CA ILE A 147 -16.71 -10.72 8.45
C ILE A 147 -15.28 -10.72 9.00
N VAL A 148 -14.68 -9.55 9.13
CA VAL A 148 -13.37 -9.39 9.78
C VAL A 148 -13.52 -9.68 11.28
N VAL A 149 -12.89 -10.76 11.71
CA VAL A 149 -12.81 -11.18 13.13
C VAL A 149 -11.54 -10.58 13.75
N PRO A 150 -11.54 -10.18 15.04
CA PRO A 150 -10.35 -9.62 15.71
C PRO A 150 -9.09 -10.49 15.58
N GLU A 151 -9.23 -11.82 15.55
CA GLU A 151 -8.11 -12.74 15.31
C GLU A 151 -7.37 -12.49 13.99
N MET A 152 -7.97 -11.82 13.01
CA MET A 152 -7.38 -11.53 11.70
C MET A 152 -6.58 -10.23 11.65
N ILE A 153 -6.57 -9.43 12.73
CA ILE A 153 -5.87 -8.13 12.76
C ILE A 153 -4.37 -8.34 12.52
N GLY A 154 -3.78 -7.56 11.61
CA GLY A 154 -2.37 -7.68 11.22
C GLY A 154 -2.08 -8.78 10.19
N SER A 155 -3.08 -9.54 9.73
CA SER A 155 -2.91 -10.45 8.59
C SER A 155 -3.05 -9.72 7.25
N VAL A 156 -2.39 -10.25 6.22
CA VAL A 156 -2.54 -9.80 4.83
C VAL A 156 -3.45 -10.77 4.08
N VAL A 157 -4.60 -10.27 3.61
CA VAL A 157 -5.60 -11.07 2.89
C VAL A 157 -5.70 -10.60 1.45
N GLY A 158 -5.57 -11.54 0.52
CA GLY A 158 -5.88 -11.31 -0.90
C GLY A 158 -7.37 -11.55 -1.16
N ILE A 159 -8.14 -10.48 -1.40
CA ILE A 159 -9.59 -10.56 -1.64
C ILE A 159 -9.84 -10.54 -3.15
N TYR A 160 -10.53 -11.55 -3.66
CA TYR A 160 -10.86 -11.63 -5.08
C TYR A 160 -11.92 -10.59 -5.50
N SER A 161 -11.57 -9.70 -6.42
CA SER A 161 -12.47 -8.67 -6.97
C SER A 161 -13.36 -9.21 -8.11
N GLY A 162 -12.95 -10.29 -8.77
CA GLY A 162 -13.55 -10.81 -10.01
C GLY A 162 -12.56 -10.90 -11.19
N LYS A 163 -11.37 -10.29 -11.03
CA LYS A 163 -10.26 -10.36 -12.00
C LYS A 163 -8.95 -10.64 -11.29
N GLU A 164 -8.66 -9.84 -10.27
CA GLU A 164 -7.43 -9.91 -9.49
C GLU A 164 -7.69 -10.11 -8.00
N PHE A 165 -6.63 -10.45 -7.26
CA PHE A 165 -6.64 -10.51 -5.81
C PHE A 165 -6.05 -9.22 -5.24
N ASN A 166 -6.91 -8.38 -4.69
CA ASN A 166 -6.50 -7.14 -4.05
C ASN A 166 -5.89 -7.49 -2.68
N GLN A 167 -4.65 -7.06 -2.44
CA GLN A 167 -3.97 -7.31 -1.18
C GLN A 167 -4.44 -6.27 -0.16
N VAL A 168 -5.05 -6.74 0.93
CA VAL A 168 -5.56 -5.88 2.00
C VAL A 168 -4.90 -6.29 3.31
N GLU A 169 -4.19 -5.35 3.93
CA GLU A 169 -3.68 -5.49 5.29
C GLU A 169 -4.80 -5.14 6.27
N ILE A 170 -5.16 -6.08 7.14
CA ILE A 170 -6.30 -5.91 8.05
C ILE A 170 -5.90 -5.02 9.22
N LYS A 171 -6.46 -3.81 9.23
CA LYS A 171 -6.34 -2.85 10.33
C LYS A 171 -7.42 -3.10 11.39
N PRO A 172 -7.20 -2.70 12.66
CA PRO A 172 -8.21 -2.85 13.70
C PRO A 172 -9.50 -2.06 13.41
N GLU A 173 -9.41 -0.95 12.66
CA GLU A 173 -10.56 -0.16 12.20
C GLU A 173 -11.53 -0.93 11.30
N MET A 174 -11.10 -2.04 10.71
CA MET A 174 -11.87 -2.86 9.79
C MET A 174 -12.73 -3.92 10.49
N VAL A 175 -12.63 -4.05 11.82
CA VAL A 175 -13.35 -5.07 12.58
C VAL A 175 -14.87 -4.89 12.46
N GLY A 176 -15.56 -6.01 12.19
CA GLY A 176 -17.01 -6.02 12.01
C GLY A 176 -17.47 -5.68 10.58
N HIS A 177 -16.59 -5.23 9.70
CA HIS A 177 -16.91 -5.04 8.27
C HIS A 177 -16.78 -6.35 7.48
N TYR A 178 -17.39 -6.40 6.29
CA TYR A 178 -17.22 -7.53 5.37
C TYR A 178 -15.97 -7.36 4.51
N LEU A 179 -15.30 -8.46 4.18
CA LEU A 179 -14.18 -8.46 3.22
C LEU A 179 -14.58 -7.88 1.86
N ALA A 180 -15.84 -8.03 1.45
CA ALA A 180 -16.37 -7.43 0.23
C ALA A 180 -16.17 -5.90 0.15
N GLU A 181 -16.19 -5.20 1.28
CA GLU A 181 -16.16 -3.73 1.33
C GLU A 181 -14.78 -3.17 0.95
N PHE A 182 -13.72 -3.96 1.16
CA PHE A 182 -12.34 -3.54 0.89
C PHE A 182 -11.87 -3.84 -0.54
N SER A 183 -12.69 -4.55 -1.33
CA SER A 183 -12.37 -4.90 -2.72
C SER A 183 -13.47 -4.42 -3.65
N ILE A 184 -13.15 -3.36 -4.40
CA ILE A 184 -14.05 -2.81 -5.41
C ILE A 184 -14.09 -3.78 -6.60
N SER A 185 -15.29 -4.20 -7.00
CA SER A 185 -15.50 -5.16 -8.10
C SER A 185 -15.51 -4.53 -9.49
N TYR A 186 -15.59 -3.20 -9.57
CA TYR A 186 -15.64 -2.45 -10.81
C TYR A 186 -14.62 -1.32 -10.77
N LYS A 187 -14.29 -0.77 -11.94
CA LYS A 187 -13.48 0.44 -12.02
C LYS A 187 -14.43 1.64 -12.03
N PRO A 188 -14.33 2.59 -11.09
CA PRO A 188 -15.20 3.75 -11.07
C PRO A 188 -15.03 4.54 -12.38
N VAL A 189 -16.13 4.73 -13.10
CA VAL A 189 -16.13 5.44 -14.37
C VAL A 189 -16.18 6.93 -14.06
N LYS A 190 -15.12 7.66 -14.43
CA LYS A 190 -15.16 9.12 -14.49
C LYS A 190 -15.53 9.50 -15.91
N HIS A 191 -16.70 10.11 -16.08
CA HIS A 191 -17.09 10.62 -17.39
C HIS A 191 -16.11 11.73 -17.80
N GLY A 192 -15.48 11.55 -18.95
CA GLY A 192 -14.70 12.61 -19.58
C GLY A 192 -15.61 13.70 -20.14
N ARG A 193 -15.00 14.73 -20.73
CA ARG A 193 -15.76 15.65 -21.59
C ARG A 193 -16.44 14.84 -22.69
N PRO A 194 -17.75 15.04 -22.94
CA PRO A 194 -18.40 14.38 -24.06
C PRO A 194 -17.64 14.70 -25.34
N GLY A 195 -17.27 13.66 -26.09
CA GLY A 195 -16.67 13.84 -27.41
C GLY A 195 -17.65 14.57 -28.34
N ILE A 196 -17.12 15.24 -29.37
CA ILE A 196 -17.95 15.81 -30.43
C ILE A 196 -18.71 14.65 -31.10
N GLY A 197 -20.04 14.67 -31.02
CA GLY A 197 -20.94 13.59 -31.49
C GLY A 197 -21.46 12.64 -30.40
N ALA A 198 -21.01 12.76 -29.14
CA ALA A 198 -21.50 11.93 -28.02
C ALA A 198 -22.82 12.45 -27.42
N THR A 199 -23.09 13.75 -27.53
CA THR A 199 -24.35 14.38 -27.09
C THR A 199 -25.30 14.56 -28.27
N HIS A 200 -26.60 14.42 -28.04
CA HIS A 200 -27.63 14.64 -29.08
C HIS A 200 -27.54 16.04 -29.73
N SER A 201 -27.07 17.05 -28.99
CA SER A 201 -26.89 18.44 -29.47
C SER A 201 -25.68 18.64 -30.38
N SER A 202 -24.64 17.80 -30.27
CA SER A 202 -23.42 17.92 -31.10
C SER A 202 -23.49 17.13 -32.41
N ARG A 203 -24.58 16.37 -32.63
CA ARG A 203 -24.76 15.53 -33.82
C ARG A 203 -24.95 16.33 -35.12
N PHE A 204 -25.39 17.58 -35.02
CA PHE A 204 -25.66 18.45 -36.16
C PHE A 204 -24.56 19.50 -36.42
N ILE A 205 -23.41 19.41 -35.73
CA ILE A 205 -22.29 20.32 -36.00
C ILE A 205 -21.54 19.75 -37.22
N PRO A 206 -21.57 20.41 -38.39
CA PRO A 206 -20.81 19.94 -39.55
C PRO A 206 -19.31 20.05 -39.25
N LEU A 207 -18.62 18.93 -39.27
CA LEU A 207 -17.16 18.88 -39.21
C LEU A 207 -16.62 19.34 -40.57
N LYS A 208 -15.65 20.25 -40.54
CA LYS A 208 -14.97 20.78 -41.72
C LYS A 208 -13.71 19.99 -42.03
#